data_AF-A0A1B8XSM0-F1
#
_entry.id   AF-A0A1B8XSM0-F1
#
_cell.length_a   1.000
_cell.length_b   1.000
_cell.length_c   1.000
_cell.angle_alpha   90.00
_cell.angle_beta   90.00
_cell.angle_gamma   90.00
#
_symmetry.space_group_name_H-M   'P 1'
#
loop_
_entity.id
_entity.type
_entity.pdbx_description
1 polymer ?
#
loop_
_entity_poly.entity_id
_entity_poly.type
_entity_poly.pdbx_seq_one_letter_code
_entity_poly.pdbx_strand_id
1 'polypeptide(L)'
;DLLRYLKRVKPADALCIVGATMIDLYPRDSWNFVFGTASLTEGLGIFSFARYDENFYSPDYRGRLTSKQPPPPPGLFSTLTHEIGHMFGLRHCQWLQCVMQGSNHLEESDRRPAHLCAVCLRKLQSVLQFNMAERYKALLRWVEAGEDDTELGGASGQTQSDLPRPAEAFQDHRKWLQKCPRILGE
;
A
#
# COMPACT_ATOMS: atom_id res chain seq x y z
N ASP A 1 4.58 6.99 -23.19
CA ASP A 1 4.08 5.82 -22.44
C ASP A 1 5.04 5.51 -21.29
N LEU A 2 4.60 5.73 -20.05
CA LEU A 2 5.41 5.60 -18.84
C LEU A 2 5.72 4.15 -18.48
N LEU A 3 4.80 3.21 -18.76
CA LEU A 3 5.04 1.78 -18.52
C LEU A 3 6.17 1.25 -19.41
N ARG A 4 6.23 1.68 -20.68
CA ARG A 4 7.36 1.37 -21.57
C ARG A 4 8.68 1.93 -21.07
N TYR A 5 8.67 3.11 -20.45
CA TYR A 5 9.87 3.65 -19.80
C TYR A 5 10.29 2.77 -18.62
N LEU A 6 9.38 2.46 -17.71
CA LEU A 6 9.63 1.59 -16.56
C LEU A 6 10.17 0.21 -16.98
N LYS A 7 9.62 -0.39 -18.04
CA LYS A 7 10.11 -1.65 -18.59
C LYS A 7 11.59 -1.60 -19.00
N ARG A 8 12.05 -0.47 -19.55
CA ARG A 8 13.45 -0.31 -19.99
C ARG A 8 14.40 -0.06 -18.83
N VAL A 9 13.94 0.60 -17.77
CA VAL A 9 14.77 0.94 -16.60
C VAL A 9 14.68 -0.08 -15.48
N LYS A 10 13.76 -1.05 -15.57
CA LYS A 10 13.62 -2.15 -14.61
C LYS A 10 14.93 -2.94 -14.55
N PRO A 11 15.59 -3.03 -13.38
CA PRO A 11 16.76 -3.89 -13.20
C PRO A 11 16.41 -5.36 -13.50
N ALA A 12 17.37 -6.12 -14.04
CA ALA A 12 17.14 -7.52 -14.41
C ALA A 12 16.86 -8.43 -13.19
N ASP A 13 17.39 -8.06 -12.02
CA ASP A 13 17.21 -8.73 -10.73
C ASP A 13 16.01 -8.20 -9.93
N ALA A 14 15.34 -7.15 -10.40
CA ALA A 14 14.15 -6.63 -9.74
C ALA A 14 12.93 -7.50 -10.06
N LEU A 15 12.23 -7.96 -9.01
CA LEU A 15 10.92 -8.62 -9.15
C LEU A 15 9.91 -7.67 -9.80
N CYS A 16 9.85 -6.45 -9.27
CA CYS A 16 8.87 -5.44 -9.63
C CYS A 16 9.49 -4.03 -9.62
N ILE A 17 9.00 -3.13 -10.48
CA ILE A 17 9.32 -1.71 -10.44
C ILE A 17 8.05 -0.87 -10.35
N VAL A 18 8.03 0.05 -9.41
CA VAL A 18 6.93 0.98 -9.19
C VAL A 18 7.41 2.39 -9.48
N GLY A 19 6.76 3.06 -10.43
CA GLY A 19 6.91 4.48 -10.67
C GLY A 19 5.90 5.27 -9.84
N ALA A 20 6.36 6.34 -9.18
CA ALA A 20 5.50 7.33 -8.54
C ALA A 20 5.61 8.65 -9.31
N THR A 21 4.49 9.32 -9.54
CA THR A 21 4.48 10.62 -10.23
C THR A 21 3.45 11.59 -9.64
N MET A 22 3.70 12.88 -9.78
CA MET A 22 2.73 13.96 -9.52
C MET A 22 2.06 14.42 -10.82
N ILE A 23 2.11 13.63 -11.89
CA ILE A 23 1.45 13.92 -13.15
C ILE A 23 0.23 13.01 -13.27
N ASP A 24 -0.89 13.57 -13.72
CA ASP A 24 -2.12 12.81 -13.89
C ASP A 24 -1.98 11.73 -14.98
N LEU A 25 -2.66 10.60 -14.80
CA LEU A 25 -2.52 9.42 -15.66
C LEU A 25 -3.79 9.13 -16.43
N TYR A 26 -3.65 8.98 -17.75
CA TYR A 26 -4.73 8.66 -18.68
C TYR A 26 -4.34 7.43 -19.52
N PRO A 27 -4.93 6.25 -19.28
CA PRO A 27 -4.56 5.02 -20.00
C PRO A 27 -4.87 5.08 -21.50
N ARG A 28 -5.94 5.81 -21.87
CA ARG A 28 -6.42 6.01 -23.23
C ARG A 28 -7.13 7.36 -23.32
N ASP A 29 -7.13 7.97 -24.51
CA ASP A 29 -7.77 9.28 -24.75
C ASP A 29 -9.29 9.27 -24.47
N SER A 30 -9.93 8.10 -24.56
CA SER A 30 -11.36 7.91 -24.28
C SER A 30 -11.69 7.45 -22.85
N TRP A 31 -10.69 7.27 -21.99
CA TRP A 31 -10.87 6.81 -20.62
C TRP A 31 -10.78 7.97 -19.63
N ASN A 32 -11.47 7.83 -18.50
CA ASN A 32 -11.22 8.68 -17.34
C ASN A 32 -9.79 8.46 -16.81
N PHE A 33 -9.35 9.39 -15.96
CA PHE A 33 -8.09 9.29 -15.24
C PHE A 33 -7.98 8.02 -14.40
N VAL A 34 -6.76 7.62 -14.08
CA VAL A 34 -6.48 6.55 -13.12
C VAL A 34 -5.50 7.02 -12.05
N PHE A 35 -5.69 6.57 -10.82
CA PHE A 35 -4.73 6.81 -9.73
C PHE A 35 -3.47 5.94 -9.88
N GLY A 36 -3.57 4.83 -10.62
CA GLY A 36 -2.43 4.01 -10.96
C GLY A 36 -2.83 2.89 -11.90
N THR A 37 -1.83 2.17 -12.40
CA THR A 37 -2.01 0.95 -13.19
C THR A 37 -0.83 0.03 -12.97
N ALA A 38 -1.09 -1.26 -12.79
CA ALA A 38 -0.06 -2.28 -12.76
C ALA A 38 -0.25 -3.35 -13.83
N SER A 39 0.89 -3.91 -14.26
CA SER A 39 0.99 -5.09 -15.10
C SER A 39 1.02 -6.34 -14.24
N LEU A 40 0.07 -7.25 -14.48
CA LEU A 40 -0.05 -8.54 -13.79
C LEU A 40 1.13 -9.48 -14.03
N THR A 41 1.87 -9.30 -15.12
CA THR A 41 2.88 -10.27 -15.60
C THR A 41 4.27 -9.67 -15.76
N GLU A 42 4.37 -8.37 -16.03
CA GLU A 42 5.67 -7.72 -16.27
C GLU A 42 6.29 -7.14 -14.98
N GLY A 43 5.53 -7.12 -13.87
CA GLY A 43 5.97 -6.53 -12.62
C GLY A 43 6.25 -5.04 -12.77
N LEU A 44 5.38 -4.33 -13.49
CA LEU A 44 5.48 -2.89 -13.74
C LEU A 44 4.27 -2.22 -13.11
N GLY A 45 4.44 -1.10 -12.43
CA GLY A 45 3.34 -0.34 -11.86
C GLY A 45 3.66 1.14 -11.90
N ILE A 46 2.66 1.97 -12.18
CA ILE A 46 2.79 3.42 -12.04
C ILE A 46 1.62 3.99 -11.27
N PHE A 47 1.91 4.93 -10.38
CA PHE A 47 0.94 5.57 -9.50
C PHE A 47 1.10 7.08 -9.58
N SER A 48 -0.04 7.75 -9.64
CA SER A 48 -0.13 9.19 -9.60
C SER A 48 -0.65 9.66 -8.26
N PHE A 49 0.12 10.55 -7.66
CA PHE A 49 -0.26 11.31 -6.49
C PHE A 49 -0.88 12.66 -6.87
N ALA A 50 -1.00 12.97 -8.17
CA ALA A 50 -1.34 14.29 -8.66
C ALA A 50 -2.67 14.82 -8.08
N ARG A 51 -3.69 13.97 -8.11
CA ARG A 51 -5.05 14.30 -7.68
C ARG A 51 -5.24 14.39 -6.16
N TYR A 52 -4.23 14.01 -5.38
CA TYR A 52 -4.20 14.22 -3.94
C TYR A 52 -3.55 15.56 -3.55
N ASP A 53 -2.98 16.28 -4.52
CA ASP A 53 -2.50 17.64 -4.29
C ASP A 53 -3.70 18.60 -4.24
N GLU A 54 -3.80 19.40 -3.18
CA GLU A 54 -4.84 20.42 -3.03
C GLU A 54 -4.85 21.41 -4.20
N ASN A 55 -3.69 21.65 -4.82
CA ASN A 55 -3.54 22.57 -5.94
C ASN A 55 -3.77 21.91 -7.30
N PHE A 56 -4.18 20.63 -7.35
CA PHE A 56 -4.32 19.88 -8.60
C PHE A 56 -5.21 20.59 -9.63
N TYR A 57 -6.34 21.14 -9.19
CA TYR A 57 -7.29 21.86 -10.05
C TYR A 57 -6.92 23.33 -10.29
N SER A 58 -5.78 23.79 -9.75
CA SER A 58 -5.27 25.13 -10.02
C SER A 58 -4.71 25.20 -11.45
N PRO A 59 -4.94 26.31 -12.20
CA PRO A 59 -4.32 26.53 -13.50
C PRO A 59 -2.79 26.48 -13.49
N ASP A 60 -2.19 26.73 -12.32
CA ASP A 60 -0.74 26.74 -12.13
C ASP A 60 -0.16 25.37 -11.71
N TYR A 61 -0.96 24.30 -11.72
CA TYR A 61 -0.48 22.98 -11.36
C TYR A 61 0.61 22.50 -12.33
N ARG A 62 1.81 22.30 -11.79
CA ARG A 62 3.01 21.93 -12.55
C ARG A 62 3.50 20.51 -12.26
N GLY A 63 2.73 19.70 -11.53
CA GLY A 63 3.12 18.35 -11.12
C GLY A 63 4.42 18.32 -10.30
N ARG A 64 4.64 19.34 -9.44
CA ARG A 64 5.84 19.44 -8.61
C ARG A 64 5.54 18.95 -7.19
N LEU A 65 6.48 18.22 -6.61
CA LEU A 65 6.49 17.93 -5.19
C LEU A 65 6.70 19.23 -4.42
N THR A 66 5.71 19.66 -3.65
CA THR A 66 5.83 20.79 -2.73
C THR A 66 6.13 20.26 -1.32
N SER A 67 6.78 21.04 -0.48
CA SER A 67 7.08 20.63 0.91
C SER A 67 5.84 20.56 1.83
N LYS A 68 4.68 20.98 1.33
CA LYS A 68 3.41 21.08 2.08
C LYS A 68 2.33 20.22 1.42
N GLN A 69 2.61 18.94 1.21
CA GLN A 69 1.56 18.03 0.77
C GLN A 69 0.69 17.65 1.98
N PRO A 70 -0.64 17.68 1.85
CA PRO A 70 -1.50 17.09 2.86
C PRO A 70 -1.16 15.60 3.02
N PRO A 71 -1.43 15.00 4.19
CA PRO A 71 -1.25 13.57 4.35
C PRO A 71 -2.09 12.84 3.30
N PRO A 72 -1.52 11.84 2.60
CA PRO A 72 -2.28 11.07 1.62
C PRO A 72 -3.47 10.39 2.30
N PRO A 73 -4.62 10.28 1.62
CA PRO A 73 -5.77 9.61 2.22
C PRO A 73 -5.44 8.15 2.51
N PRO A 74 -6.00 7.55 3.58
CA PRO A 74 -5.70 6.17 3.96
C PRO A 74 -5.86 5.16 2.81
N GLY A 75 -6.85 5.37 1.93
CA GLY A 75 -7.13 4.49 0.79
C GLY A 75 -6.05 4.49 -0.31
N LEU A 76 -5.15 5.48 -0.34
CA LEU A 76 -4.05 5.52 -1.31
C LEU A 76 -3.08 4.36 -1.10
N PHE A 77 -2.67 4.10 0.15
CA PHE A 77 -1.78 3.00 0.46
C PHE A 77 -2.45 1.64 0.22
N SER A 78 -3.76 1.53 0.47
CA SER A 78 -4.54 0.34 0.13
C SER A 78 -4.57 0.09 -1.39
N THR A 79 -4.79 1.14 -2.19
CA THR A 79 -4.80 1.05 -3.65
C THR A 79 -3.41 0.71 -4.20
N LEU A 80 -2.37 1.35 -3.68
CA LEU A 80 -0.98 1.02 -4.02
C LEU A 80 -0.66 -0.45 -3.70
N THR A 81 -1.07 -0.92 -2.52
CA THR A 81 -0.90 -2.32 -2.10
C THR A 81 -1.66 -3.29 -3.00
N HIS A 82 -2.88 -2.94 -3.43
CA HIS A 82 -3.68 -3.73 -4.35
C HIS A 82 -2.96 -3.96 -5.68
N GLU A 83 -2.51 -2.87 -6.31
CA GLU A 83 -1.82 -2.90 -7.59
C GLU A 83 -0.44 -3.57 -7.48
N ILE A 84 0.29 -3.39 -6.37
CA ILE A 84 1.51 -4.17 -6.10
C ILE A 84 1.18 -5.67 -5.99
N GLY A 85 0.04 -6.02 -5.38
CA GLY A 85 -0.45 -7.40 -5.36
C GLY A 85 -0.62 -7.98 -6.77
N HIS A 86 -1.15 -7.19 -7.71
CA HIS A 86 -1.21 -7.57 -9.11
C HIS A 86 0.17 -7.85 -9.72
N MET A 87 1.19 -7.06 -9.37
CA MET A 87 2.57 -7.28 -9.84
C MET A 87 3.17 -8.60 -9.34
N PHE A 88 2.66 -9.15 -8.23
CA PHE A 88 3.00 -10.48 -7.71
C PHE A 88 2.06 -11.60 -8.23
N GLY A 89 1.24 -11.31 -9.24
CA GLY A 89 0.34 -12.28 -9.87
C GLY A 89 -0.95 -12.55 -9.08
N LEU A 90 -1.26 -11.75 -8.05
CA LEU A 90 -2.53 -11.87 -7.33
C LEU A 90 -3.66 -11.31 -8.19
N ARG A 91 -4.71 -12.09 -8.43
CA ARG A 91 -5.94 -11.61 -9.06
C ARG A 91 -6.90 -11.07 -8.00
N HIS A 92 -7.97 -10.40 -8.44
CA HIS A 92 -9.04 -9.98 -7.55
C HIS A 92 -9.53 -11.13 -6.66
N CYS A 93 -9.69 -10.84 -5.37
CA CYS A 93 -10.11 -11.79 -4.35
C CYS A 93 -11.57 -11.53 -3.99
N GLN A 94 -12.42 -12.55 -4.09
CA GLN A 94 -13.82 -12.47 -3.67
C GLN A 94 -14.03 -12.98 -2.24
N TRP A 95 -12.98 -13.54 -1.62
CA TRP A 95 -13.04 -14.16 -0.30
C TRP A 95 -12.58 -13.23 0.81
N LEU A 96 -13.29 -13.27 1.94
CA LEU A 96 -12.97 -12.55 3.19
C LEU A 96 -12.81 -11.03 2.98
N GLN A 97 -12.36 -10.33 4.03
CA GLN A 97 -11.89 -8.94 3.94
C GLN A 97 -10.45 -8.97 3.41
N CYS A 98 -10.21 -8.44 2.21
CA CYS A 98 -8.90 -8.50 1.54
C CYS A 98 -8.63 -7.25 0.71
N VAL A 99 -7.40 -6.72 0.77
CA VAL A 99 -6.95 -5.61 -0.08
C VAL A 99 -7.08 -5.91 -1.58
N MET A 100 -7.05 -7.20 -1.97
CA MET A 100 -7.22 -7.63 -3.37
C MET A 100 -8.67 -7.70 -3.83
N GLN A 101 -9.67 -7.27 -3.05
CA GLN A 101 -11.06 -7.17 -3.56
C GLN A 101 -11.10 -6.16 -4.72
N GLY A 102 -11.85 -6.47 -5.79
CA GLY A 102 -12.02 -5.53 -6.91
C GLY A 102 -13.08 -4.48 -6.59
N SER A 103 -12.90 -3.22 -7.02
CA SER A 103 -13.86 -2.09 -6.82
C SER A 103 -14.47 -1.64 -8.12
N ASN A 104 -15.70 -1.16 -8.02
CA ASN A 104 -16.30 -0.36 -9.08
C ASN A 104 -16.12 1.14 -8.84
N HIS A 105 -15.94 1.60 -7.58
CA HIS A 105 -15.80 3.02 -7.22
C HIS A 105 -14.78 3.26 -6.09
N LEU A 106 -14.30 4.51 -5.96
CA LEU A 106 -13.23 4.88 -5.00
C LEU A 106 -13.64 4.65 -3.54
N GLU A 107 -14.87 5.02 -3.18
CA GLU A 107 -15.42 4.83 -1.82
C GLU A 107 -15.44 3.36 -1.40
N GLU A 108 -15.65 2.45 -2.35
CA GLU A 108 -15.61 1.00 -2.11
C GLU A 108 -14.18 0.50 -1.90
N SER A 109 -13.20 1.12 -2.58
CA SER A 109 -11.77 0.87 -2.39
C SER A 109 -11.31 1.33 -1.00
N ASP A 110 -11.76 2.51 -0.58
CA ASP A 110 -11.36 3.14 0.68
C ASP A 110 -11.86 2.39 1.92
N ARG A 111 -13.01 1.70 1.81
CA ARG A 111 -13.57 0.89 2.91
C ARG A 111 -12.89 -0.46 3.12
N ARG A 112 -11.95 -0.84 2.25
CA ARG A 112 -11.29 -2.16 2.33
C ARG A 112 -10.19 -2.18 3.37
N PRO A 113 -9.89 -3.36 3.92
CA PRO A 113 -8.68 -3.52 4.70
C PRO A 113 -7.44 -3.25 3.85
N ALA A 114 -6.43 -2.63 4.47
CA ALA A 114 -5.10 -2.47 3.88
C ALA A 114 -4.26 -3.78 3.89
N HIS A 115 -4.83 -4.92 4.29
CA HIS A 115 -4.12 -6.19 4.45
C HIS A 115 -4.65 -7.31 3.54
N LEU A 116 -3.76 -8.24 3.20
CA LEU A 116 -4.11 -9.47 2.49
C LEU A 116 -4.86 -10.42 3.42
N CYS A 117 -5.91 -11.06 2.92
CA CYS A 117 -6.54 -12.19 3.61
C CYS A 117 -5.59 -13.41 3.64
N ALA A 118 -5.86 -14.39 4.50
CA ALA A 118 -5.02 -15.58 4.66
C ALA A 118 -4.74 -16.32 3.34
N VAL A 119 -5.74 -16.36 2.44
CA VAL A 119 -5.60 -17.01 1.12
C VAL A 119 -4.62 -16.24 0.23
N CYS A 120 -4.79 -14.93 0.09
CA CYS A 120 -3.89 -14.12 -0.75
C CYS A 120 -2.49 -13.99 -0.13
N LEU A 121 -2.39 -13.97 1.19
CA LEU A 121 -1.11 -14.00 1.89
C LEU A 121 -0.36 -15.31 1.62
N ARG A 122 -1.06 -16.46 1.60
CA ARG A 122 -0.44 -17.76 1.25
C ARG A 122 -0.02 -17.81 -0.22
N LYS A 123 -0.81 -17.23 -1.13
CA LYS A 123 -0.41 -17.07 -2.54
C LYS A 123 0.88 -16.26 -2.67
N LEU A 124 0.94 -15.11 -2.00
CA LEU A 124 2.14 -14.27 -1.98
C LEU A 124 3.34 -15.01 -1.38
N GLN A 125 3.13 -15.75 -0.29
CA GLN A 125 4.17 -16.56 0.34
C GLN A 125 4.67 -17.68 -0.57
N SER A 126 3.81 -18.26 -1.42
CA SER A 126 4.22 -19.24 -2.43
C SER A 126 5.08 -18.62 -3.56
N VAL A 127 4.91 -17.33 -3.85
CA VAL A 127 5.71 -16.63 -4.86
C VAL A 127 7.04 -16.16 -4.28
N LEU A 128 7.03 -15.60 -3.08
CA LEU A 128 8.20 -14.96 -2.45
C LEU A 128 8.99 -15.87 -1.51
N GLN A 129 8.43 -17.03 -1.13
CA GLN A 129 9.06 -18.02 -0.24
C GLN A 129 9.52 -17.46 1.11
N PHE A 130 8.87 -16.41 1.63
CA PHE A 130 9.19 -15.87 2.95
C PHE A 130 8.69 -16.77 4.09
N ASN A 131 9.33 -16.70 5.25
CA ASN A 131 8.88 -17.39 6.47
C ASN A 131 7.69 -16.63 7.08
N MET A 132 6.57 -17.35 7.24
CA MET A 132 5.32 -16.77 7.74
C MET A 132 5.38 -16.41 9.23
N ALA A 133 6.07 -17.22 10.05
CA ALA A 133 6.24 -16.96 11.48
C ALA A 133 7.10 -15.70 11.70
N GLU A 134 8.23 -15.58 10.99
CA GLU A 134 9.09 -14.39 11.07
C GLU A 134 8.36 -13.12 10.64
N ARG A 135 7.52 -13.20 9.59
CA ARG A 135 6.64 -12.08 9.20
C ARG A 135 5.71 -11.68 10.34
N TYR A 136 5.05 -12.63 11.00
CA TYR A 136 4.14 -12.32 12.10
C TYR A 136 4.86 -11.77 13.33
N LYS A 137 6.06 -12.29 13.66
CA LYS A 137 6.92 -11.74 14.71
C LYS A 137 7.33 -10.30 14.41
N ALA A 138 7.73 -10.01 13.17
CA ALA A 138 8.09 -8.65 12.75
C ALA A 138 6.91 -7.68 12.85
N LEU A 139 5.71 -8.11 12.43
CA LEU A 139 4.49 -7.31 12.60
C LEU A 139 4.16 -7.07 14.06
N LEU A 140 4.29 -8.08 14.92
CA LEU A 140 4.04 -7.94 16.35
C LEU A 140 5.01 -6.93 16.99
N ARG A 141 6.30 -7.03 16.68
CA ARG A 141 7.32 -6.05 17.13
C ARG A 141 6.99 -4.63 16.67
N TRP A 142 6.51 -4.45 15.44
CA TRP A 142 6.11 -3.14 14.93
C TRP A 142 4.90 -2.57 15.67
N VAL A 143 3.90 -3.40 15.98
CA VAL A 143 2.75 -2.99 16.79
C VAL A 143 3.19 -2.60 18.20
N GLU A 144 4.03 -3.41 18.84
CA GLU A 144 4.52 -3.17 20.21
C GLU A 144 5.41 -1.93 20.30
N ALA A 145 6.30 -1.69 19.34
CA ALA A 145 7.12 -0.48 19.29
C ALA A 145 6.30 0.82 19.15
N GLY A 146 5.07 0.73 18.61
CA GLY A 146 4.15 1.87 18.54
C GLY A 146 3.48 2.21 19.86
N GLU A 147 3.44 1.28 20.81
CA GLU A 147 2.80 1.46 22.12
C GLU A 147 3.75 2.12 23.14
N ASP A 148 5.05 1.80 23.08
CA ASP A 148 6.06 2.44 23.95
C ASP A 148 6.19 3.96 23.69
N ASP A 149 6.02 4.39 22.45
CA ASP A 149 6.00 5.82 22.09
C ASP A 149 4.76 6.56 22.64
N THR A 150 3.67 5.83 22.95
CA THR A 150 2.46 6.42 23.56
C THR A 150 2.50 6.46 25.08
N GLU A 151 3.34 5.65 25.75
CA GLU A 151 3.47 5.66 27.21
C GLU A 151 4.55 6.63 27.73
N LEU A 152 5.50 7.06 26.87
CA LEU A 152 6.57 8.01 27.21
C LEU A 152 6.28 9.46 26.76
N GLY A 153 5.03 9.90 26.90
CA GLY A 153 4.61 11.30 26.75
C GLY A 153 5.15 12.21 27.85
N GLY A 154 6.48 12.31 27.97
CA GLY A 154 7.23 13.15 28.89
C GLY A 154 8.55 13.58 28.26
N ALA A 155 8.49 14.70 27.52
CA ALA A 155 9.60 15.56 27.10
C ALA A 155 10.65 15.01 26.12
N SER A 156 10.54 15.51 24.88
CA SER A 156 11.56 16.28 24.13
C SER A 156 11.93 15.72 22.75
N GLY A 157 11.82 16.57 21.71
CA GLY A 157 12.60 16.45 20.48
C GLY A 157 11.88 16.14 19.15
N GLN A 158 10.80 16.87 18.83
CA GLN A 158 10.35 17.27 17.48
C GLN A 158 10.71 16.39 16.26
N THR A 159 9.77 15.56 15.81
CA THR A 159 9.25 15.55 14.41
C THR A 159 7.91 14.82 14.43
N GLN A 160 6.89 15.52 14.93
CA GLN A 160 5.58 14.96 15.26
C GLN A 160 4.67 15.07 14.04
N SER A 161 4.50 13.99 13.29
CA SER A 161 3.29 13.82 12.47
C SER A 161 2.16 13.47 13.44
N ASP A 162 1.33 14.44 13.80
CA ASP A 162 0.16 14.33 14.69
C ASP A 162 -1.01 13.50 14.10
N LEU A 163 -0.70 12.50 13.28
CA LEU A 163 -1.67 11.47 12.93
C LEU A 163 -1.50 10.33 13.93
N PRO A 164 -2.51 9.99 14.74
CA PRO A 164 -2.44 8.81 15.59
C PRO A 164 -2.09 7.62 14.70
N ARG A 165 -0.95 6.96 14.98
CA ARG A 165 -0.63 5.69 14.34
C ARG A 165 -1.86 4.79 14.52
N PRO A 166 -2.34 4.07 13.50
CA PRO A 166 -3.60 3.32 13.58
C PRO A 166 -3.52 2.08 14.49
N ALA A 167 -2.84 2.13 15.64
CA ALA A 167 -2.67 1.05 16.59
C ALA A 167 -4.02 0.52 17.10
N GLU A 168 -5.05 1.36 17.27
CA GLU A 168 -6.40 0.93 17.63
C GLU A 168 -7.02 -0.01 16.58
N ALA A 169 -6.83 0.28 15.28
CA ALA A 169 -7.30 -0.59 14.19
C ALA A 169 -6.59 -1.95 14.14
N PHE A 170 -5.49 -2.12 14.88
CA PHE A 170 -4.72 -3.35 14.97
C PHE A 170 -4.92 -4.12 16.28
N GLN A 171 -5.72 -3.66 17.24
CA GLN A 171 -5.90 -4.38 18.52
C GLN A 171 -6.52 -5.78 18.34
N ASP A 172 -7.55 -5.90 17.51
CA ASP A 172 -8.14 -7.20 17.15
C ASP A 172 -7.14 -8.08 16.39
N HIS A 173 -6.35 -7.46 15.50
CA HIS A 173 -5.25 -8.13 14.80
C HIS A 173 -4.13 -8.55 15.73
N ARG A 174 -3.84 -7.84 16.83
CA ARG A 174 -2.77 -8.15 17.78
C ARG A 174 -3.00 -9.49 18.46
N LYS A 175 -4.21 -9.75 18.96
CA LYS A 175 -4.58 -11.05 19.56
C LYS A 175 -4.41 -12.20 18.56
N TRP A 176 -4.68 -11.94 17.28
CA TRP A 176 -4.46 -12.90 16.21
C TRP A 176 -2.96 -13.10 15.92
N LEU A 177 -2.21 -12.01 15.77
CA LEU A 177 -0.76 -12.01 15.52
C LEU A 177 0.01 -12.74 16.62
N GLN A 178 -0.39 -12.63 17.88
CA GLN A 178 0.21 -13.37 19.01
C GLN A 178 -0.08 -14.87 18.95
N LYS A 179 -1.22 -15.29 18.39
CA LYS A 179 -1.57 -16.72 18.24
C LYS A 179 -0.86 -17.37 17.06
N CYS A 180 -0.55 -16.61 16.00
CA CYS A 180 0.02 -17.17 14.77
C CYS A 180 1.34 -17.91 14.96
N PRO A 181 2.37 -17.39 15.68
CA PRO A 181 3.62 -18.13 15.91
C PRO A 181 3.39 -19.49 16.59
N ARG A 182 2.55 -19.49 17.64
CA ARG A 182 2.19 -20.71 18.38
C ARG A 182 1.53 -21.78 17.50
N ILE A 183 0.66 -21.38 16.57
CA ILE A 183 0.00 -22.30 15.62
C ILE A 183 1.00 -22.83 14.59
N LEU A 184 1.99 -22.03 14.21
CA LEU A 184 3.03 -22.40 13.25
C LEU A 184 4.16 -23.25 13.87
N GLY A 185 4.08 -23.54 15.17
CA GLY A 185 5.03 -24.40 15.87
C GLY A 185 6.34 -23.71 16.28
N GLU A 186 6.33 -22.37 16.35
CA GLU A 186 7.46 -21.54 16.81
C GLU A 186 7.12 -20.73 18.06
#